data_AF-A0A6B3G620-F1
#
_entry.id   AF-A0A6B3G620-F1
#
_cell.length_a   1.000
_cell.length_b   1.000
_cell.length_c   1.000
_cell.angle_alpha   90.00
_cell.angle_beta   90.00
_cell.angle_gamma   90.00
#
_symmetry.space_group_name_H-M   'P 1'
#
loop_
_entity.id
_entity.type
_entity.pdbx_description
1 polymer ?
#
loop_
_entity_poly.entity_id
_entity_poly.type
_entity_poly.pdbx_seq_one_letter_code
_entity_poly.pdbx_strand_id
1 'polypeptide(L)' 'MRINALIVDAADPERLATFWSELLGRPVVDRTGPYVWLRREQGLGFQRTDAPRRSKNRMHFDVSAPDPAAEQR' A
#
# COMPACT_ATOMS: atom_id res chain seq x y z
N MET A 1 16.51 -2.02 -14.54
CA MET A 1 15.94 -2.61 -13.29
C MET A 1 14.44 -2.36 -13.31
N ARG A 2 13.61 -3.36 -13.01
CA ARG A 2 12.14 -3.23 -12.96
C ARG A 2 11.66 -3.54 -11.55
N ILE A 3 10.87 -2.65 -10.97
CA ILE A 3 10.24 -2.85 -9.65
C ILE A 3 8.89 -3.55 -9.90
N ASN A 4 8.66 -4.67 -9.22
CA ASN A 4 7.45 -5.48 -9.42
C ASN A 4 6.39 -5.24 -8.32
N ALA A 5 6.83 -4.87 -7.12
CA ALA A 5 5.94 -4.58 -6.00
C ALA A 5 6.59 -3.61 -5.00
N LEU A 6 5.74 -2.86 -4.31
CA LEU A 6 6.04 -2.11 -3.11
C LEU A 6 5.44 -2.84 -1.91
N ILE A 7 6.27 -3.08 -0.88
CA ILE A 7 5.83 -3.72 0.37
C ILE A 7 5.98 -2.73 1.50
N VAL A 8 4.89 -2.53 2.24
CA VAL A 8 4.83 -1.66 3.41
C VAL A 8 4.60 -2.50 4.66
N ASP A 9 5.52 -2.37 5.61
CA ASP A 9 5.38 -2.91 6.95
C ASP A 9 4.20 -2.28 7.69
N ALA A 10 3.35 -3.11 8.28
CA ALA A 10 2.10 -2.72 8.90
C ALA A 10 1.86 -3.48 10.21
N ALA A 11 1.45 -2.76 11.27
CA ALA A 11 0.92 -3.42 12.47
C ALA A 11 -0.45 -4.07 12.20
N ASP A 12 -1.25 -3.44 11.33
CA ASP A 12 -2.54 -3.94 10.86
C ASP A 12 -2.60 -3.89 9.33
N PRO A 13 -2.21 -4.99 8.65
CA PRO A 13 -2.23 -5.05 7.19
C PRO A 13 -3.63 -4.96 6.58
N GLU A 14 -4.64 -5.52 7.23
CA GLU A 14 -6.02 -5.52 6.72
C GLU A 14 -6.56 -4.09 6.69
N ARG A 15 -6.36 -3.33 7.77
CA ARG A 15 -6.81 -1.94 7.82
C ARG A 15 -6.14 -1.08 6.76
N LEU A 16 -4.84 -1.22 6.56
CA LEU A 16 -4.15 -0.48 5.49
C LEU A 16 -4.61 -0.95 4.11
N ALA A 17 -4.75 -2.25 3.89
CA ALA A 17 -5.23 -2.79 2.63
C ALA A 17 -6.64 -2.28 2.28
N THR A 18 -7.56 -2.23 3.24
CA THR A 18 -8.90 -1.66 3.04
C THR A 18 -8.83 -0.19 2.63
N PHE A 19 -8.11 0.64 3.39
CA PHE A 19 -7.96 2.06 3.08
C PHE A 19 -7.39 2.28 1.66
N TRP A 20 -6.28 1.60 1.33
CA TRP A 20 -5.63 1.78 0.03
C TRP A 20 -6.40 1.13 -1.12
N SER A 21 -7.18 0.08 -0.84
CA SER A 21 -8.08 -0.53 -1.82
C SER A 21 -9.15 0.45 -2.26
N GLU A 22 -9.80 1.12 -1.31
CA GLU A 22 -10.84 2.11 -1.56
C GLU A 22 -10.26 3.33 -2.25
N LEU A 23 -9.15 3.89 -1.72
CA LEU A 23 -8.51 5.08 -2.27
C LEU A 23 -8.05 4.90 -3.71
N LEU A 24 -7.48 3.74 -4.05
CA LEU A 24 -6.92 3.47 -5.38
C LEU A 24 -7.91 2.77 -6.33
N GLY A 25 -9.10 2.39 -5.86
CA GLY A 25 -10.02 1.55 -6.62
C GLY A 25 -9.44 0.16 -6.96
N ARG A 26 -8.52 -0.35 -6.14
CA ARG A 26 -7.79 -1.61 -6.38
C ARG A 26 -8.19 -2.66 -5.33
N PRO A 27 -9.00 -3.67 -5.67
CA PRO A 27 -9.49 -4.62 -4.68
C PRO A 27 -8.35 -5.43 -4.05
N VAL A 28 -8.56 -5.88 -2.82
CA VAL A 28 -7.73 -6.93 -2.20
C VAL A 28 -7.93 -8.24 -2.97
N VAL A 29 -6.83 -8.83 -3.44
CA VAL A 29 -6.86 -10.03 -4.29
C VAL A 29 -6.19 -11.24 -3.68
N ASP A 30 -5.36 -11.06 -2.66
CA ASP A 30 -4.66 -12.18 -2.03
C ASP A 30 -4.31 -11.90 -0.56
N ARG A 31 -4.28 -12.99 0.22
CA ARG A 31 -3.89 -13.06 1.63
C ARG A 31 -3.00 -14.28 1.81
N THR A 32 -1.70 -14.05 1.79
CA THR A 32 -0.72 -15.14 1.84
C THR A 32 0.36 -14.81 2.86
N GLY A 33 0.53 -15.70 3.85
CA GLY A 33 1.49 -15.50 4.94
C GLY A 33 1.21 -14.21 5.71
N PRO A 34 2.22 -13.35 5.97
CA PRO A 34 2.02 -12.08 6.66
C PRO A 34 1.45 -10.98 5.75
N TYR A 35 1.14 -11.28 4.48
CA TYR A 35 0.84 -10.27 3.47
C TYR A 35 -0.64 -10.17 3.11
N VAL A 36 -1.11 -8.93 2.90
CA VAL A 36 -2.38 -8.61 2.22
C VAL A 36 -2.06 -7.81 0.95
N TRP A 37 -2.63 -8.21 -0.19
CA TRP A 37 -2.25 -7.70 -1.51
C TRP A 37 -3.40 -7.02 -2.25
N LEU A 38 -3.11 -5.89 -2.90
CA LEU A 38 -4.04 -5.22 -3.83
C LEU A 38 -3.83 -5.65 -5.29
N ARG A 39 -4.89 -5.52 -6.10
CA ARG A 39 -4.89 -5.86 -7.54
C ARG A 39 -3.81 -5.07 -8.31
N ARG A 40 -3.09 -5.79 -9.17
CA ARG A 40 -1.83 -5.32 -9.79
C ARG A 40 -1.99 -4.50 -11.06
N GLU A 41 -1.10 -3.52 -11.20
CA GLU A 41 -0.31 -3.25 -12.42
C GLU A 41 1.19 -3.05 -12.07
N GLN A 42 1.49 -2.40 -10.93
CA GLN A 42 2.77 -2.46 -10.19
C GLN A 42 2.40 -2.57 -8.70
N GLY A 43 2.51 -3.77 -8.11
CA GLY A 43 1.68 -4.18 -6.96
C GLY A 43 2.01 -3.51 -5.62
N LEU A 44 0.99 -3.29 -4.78
CA LEU A 44 1.13 -2.82 -3.39
C LEU A 44 0.73 -3.96 -2.43
N GLY A 45 1.58 -4.24 -1.45
CA GLY A 45 1.34 -5.24 -0.41
C GLY A 45 1.64 -4.70 0.99
N PHE A 46 0.89 -5.17 1.97
CA PHE A 46 1.06 -4.81 3.37
C PHE A 46 1.50 -6.04 4.16
N GLN A 47 2.64 -5.96 4.84
CA GLN A 47 3.22 -7.06 5.61
C GLN A 47 2.98 -6.85 7.10
N ARG A 48 2.44 -7.84 7.81
CA ARG A 48 2.36 -7.80 9.27
C ARG A 48 3.76 -7.75 9.88
N THR A 49 4.00 -6.77 10.74
CA THR A 49 5.19 -6.70 11.60
C THR A 49 4.86 -6.17 12.98
N ASP A 50 5.43 -6.80 14.00
CA ASP A 50 5.37 -6.35 15.39
C ASP A 50 6.57 -5.45 15.75
N ALA A 51 7.45 -5.18 14.78
CA ALA A 51 8.64 -4.37 14.93
C ALA A 51 8.49 -3.04 14.16
N PRO A 52 7.79 -2.04 14.73
CA PRO A 52 7.66 -0.74 14.08
C PRO A 52 9.04 -0.11 13.85
N ARG A 53 9.20 0.57 12.71
CA ARG A 53 10.45 1.28 12.43
C ARG A 53 10.75 2.29 13.53
N ARG A 54 11.94 2.18 14.12
CA ARG A 54 12.44 3.10 15.15
C ARG A 54 12.97 4.43 14.58
N SER A 55 13.13 4.51 13.26
CA SER A 55 13.63 5.68 12.56
C SER A 55 12.67 6.13 11.46
N LYS A 56 12.83 7.37 11.00
CA LYS A 56 11.99 7.97 9.95
C LYS A 56 11.96 7.07 8.70
N ASN A 57 10.76 6.75 8.22
CA ASN A 57 10.59 6.11 6.92
C ASN A 57 10.97 7.11 5.81
N ARG A 58 11.94 6.74 4.97
CA ARG A 58 12.43 7.55 3.82
C ARG A 58 11.89 7.08 2.48
N MET A 59 10.95 6.13 2.49
CA MET A 59 10.24 5.71 1.30
C MET A 59 9.15 6.73 0.99
N HIS A 60 9.18 7.27 -0.21
CA HIS A 60 8.12 8.11 -0.78
C HIS A 60 7.59 7.37 -1.99
N PHE A 61 6.27 7.26 -2.10
CA PHE A 61 5.60 6.84 -3.32
C PHE A 61 4.54 7.88 -3.66
N ASP A 62 4.48 8.23 -4.92
CA ASP A 62 3.58 9.26 -5.40
C ASP A 62 2.29 8.62 -5.91
N VAL A 63 1.16 9.22 -5.55
CA VAL A 63 -0.16 8.88 -6.07
C VAL A 63 -0.60 10.03 -6.95
N SER A 64 -0.94 9.74 -8.20
CA SER A 64 -1.43 10.72 -9.15
C SER A 64 -2.92 10.53 -9.42
N ALA A 65 -3.62 11.65 -9.57
CA ALA A 65 -4.98 11.73 -10.07
C ALA A 65 -5.00 12.58 -11.35
N PRO A 66 -5.99 12.42 -12.25
CA PRO A 66 -6.14 13.29 -13.41
C PRO A 66 -6.29 14.78 -13.05
N ASP A 67 -6.96 15.06 -11.93
CA ASP A 67 -7.10 16.40 -11.35
C ASP A 67 -6.84 16.36 -9.83
N PRO A 68 -5.59 16.51 -9.39
CA PRO A 68 -5.24 16.50 -7.97
C PRO A 68 -5.82 17.67 -7.17
N ALA A 69 -6.22 18.77 -7.82
CA ALA A 69 -6.80 19.92 -7.13
C ALA A 69 -8.25 19.63 -6.70
N ALA A 70 -9.01 18.89 -7.53
CA ALA A 70 -10.36 18.46 -7.19
C ALA A 70 -10.41 17.52 -5.96
N GLU A 71 -9.32 16.80 -5.69
CA GLU A 71 -9.21 15.84 -4.57
C GLU A 71 -8.69 16.46 -3.26
N GLN A 72 -8.23 17.72 -3.29
CA GLN A 72 -7.78 18.47 -2.11
C GLN A 72 -8.96 19.24 -1.50
N ARG A 73 -9.76 18.58 -0.67
CA ARG A 73 -10.79 19.23 0.15
C ARG A 73 -10.25 19.73 1.48
#